data_AF-A0A940R489-F1
#
_entry.id   AF-A0A940R489-F1
#
_cell.length_a   1.000
_cell.length_b   1.000
_cell.length_c   1.000
_cell.angle_alpha   90.00
_cell.angle_beta   90.00
_cell.angle_gamma   90.00
#
_symmetry.space_group_name_H-M   'P 1'
#
loop_
_entity.id
_entity.type
_entity.pdbx_description
1 polymer ?
#
loop_
_entity_poly.entity_id
_entity_poly.type
_entity_poly.pdbx_seq_one_letter_code
_entity_poly.pdbx_strand_id
1 'polypeptide(L)' 'MARSAATPTRTDAGRAWYRQPVLWLGALLLAGSLGGCIWMIVLGVQNADEAVPTGERVFKVPTAQPPPAQATPR' A
#
# COMPACT_ATOMS: atom_id res chain seq x y z
N MET A 1 -26.51 -39.19 15.51
CA MET A 1 -25.65 -38.72 14.40
C MET A 1 -26.40 -38.88 13.09
N ALA A 2 -27.19 -37.89 12.67
CA ALA A 2 -27.82 -37.87 11.35
C ALA A 2 -27.29 -36.62 10.62
N ARG A 3 -26.40 -36.82 9.65
CA ARG A 3 -25.99 -35.76 8.72
C ARG A 3 -27.16 -35.55 7.75
N SER A 4 -27.81 -34.40 7.83
CA SER A 4 -28.69 -33.93 6.76
C SER A 4 -27.86 -33.78 5.49
N ALA A 5 -28.05 -34.70 4.54
CA ALA A 5 -27.57 -34.53 3.18
C ALA A 5 -28.38 -33.38 2.57
N ALA A 6 -27.79 -32.20 2.51
CA ALA A 6 -28.34 -31.09 1.73
C ALA A 6 -28.28 -31.52 0.25
N THR A 7 -29.43 -31.96 -0.28
CA THR A 7 -29.57 -32.28 -1.70
C THR A 7 -29.30 -30.98 -2.49
N PRO A 8 -28.24 -30.91 -3.31
CA PRO A 8 -28.00 -29.72 -4.12
C PRO A 8 -29.20 -29.56 -5.07
N THR A 9 -29.95 -28.48 -4.88
CA THR A 9 -31.11 -28.19 -5.70
C THR A 9 -30.63 -27.84 -7.12
N ARG A 10 -31.36 -28.27 -8.16
CA ARG A 10 -30.99 -28.07 -9.58
C ARG A 10 -30.64 -26.60 -9.93
N THR A 11 -31.13 -25.65 -9.15
CA THR A 11 -30.79 -24.22 -9.17
C THR A 11 -29.30 -23.92 -8.92
N ASP A 12 -28.59 -24.71 -8.11
CA ASP A 12 -27.15 -24.55 -7.86
C ASP A 12 -26.30 -24.90 -9.07
N ALA A 13 -26.74 -25.86 -9.91
CA ALA A 13 -25.99 -26.28 -11.09
C ALA A 13 -25.90 -25.16 -12.16
N GLY A 14 -27.01 -24.45 -12.40
CA GLY A 14 -27.00 -23.27 -13.30
C GLY A 14 -26.27 -22.06 -12.70
N ARG A 15 -26.28 -21.93 -11.37
CA ARG A 15 -25.61 -20.84 -10.66
C ARG A 15 -24.11 -21.04 -10.52
N ALA A 16 -23.62 -22.28 -10.45
CA ALA A 16 -22.20 -22.61 -10.39
C ALA A 16 -21.46 -22.18 -11.66
N TRP A 17 -22.10 -22.30 -12.84
CA TRP A 17 -21.51 -21.94 -14.13
C TRP A 17 -21.21 -20.44 -14.24
N TYR A 18 -22.05 -19.59 -13.63
CA TYR A 18 -21.84 -18.14 -13.54
C TYR A 18 -20.95 -17.71 -12.38
N ARG A 19 -20.96 -18.45 -11.26
CA ARG A 19 -20.11 -18.13 -10.10
C ARG A 19 -18.63 -18.32 -10.38
N GLN A 20 -18.28 -19.31 -11.20
CA GLN A 20 -16.89 -19.60 -11.55
C GLN A 20 -16.17 -18.39 -12.20
N PRO A 21 -16.69 -17.77 -13.27
CA PRO A 21 -16.05 -16.57 -13.85
C PRO A 21 -16.14 -15.35 -12.94
N VAL A 22 -17.23 -15.18 -12.18
CA VAL A 22 -17.40 -14.03 -11.27
C VAL A 22 -16.39 -14.08 -10.12
N LEU A 23 -16.15 -15.25 -9.53
CA LEU A 23 -15.13 -15.45 -8.50
C LEU A 23 -13.72 -15.21 -9.05
N TRP A 24 -13.46 -15.64 -10.28
CA TRP A 24 -12.17 -15.42 -10.93
C TRP A 24 -11.91 -13.94 -11.24
N LEU A 25 -12.93 -13.23 -11.77
CA LEU A 25 -12.91 -11.78 -11.94
C LEU A 25 -12.66 -11.06 -10.62
N GLY A 26 -13.37 -11.42 -9.56
CA GLY A 26 -13.17 -10.87 -8.23
C GLY A 26 -11.76 -11.13 -7.68
N ALA A 27 -11.25 -12.35 -7.84
CA ALA A 27 -9.90 -12.71 -7.41
C ALA A 27 -8.81 -11.95 -8.18
N LEU A 28 -8.97 -11.79 -9.50
CA LEU A 28 -8.06 -11.00 -10.33
C LEU A 28 -8.09 -9.52 -9.97
N LEU A 29 -9.28 -8.94 -9.76
CA LEU A 29 -9.44 -7.55 -9.34
C LEU A 29 -8.82 -7.33 -7.96
N LEU A 30 -9.06 -8.25 -7.03
CA LEU A 30 -8.48 -8.18 -5.68
C LEU A 30 -6.96 -8.27 -5.74
N ALA A 31 -6.42 -9.23 -6.49
CA ALA A 31 -4.97 -9.39 -6.66
C ALA A 31 -4.34 -8.19 -7.39
N GLY A 32 -5.01 -7.63 -8.39
CA GLY A 32 -4.57 -6.43 -9.09
C GLY A 32 -4.57 -5.19 -8.19
N SER A 33 -5.60 -5.03 -7.35
CA SER A 33 -5.66 -3.96 -6.34
C SER A 33 -4.57 -4.11 -5.28
N LEU A 34 -4.40 -5.32 -4.72
CA LEU A 34 -3.33 -5.62 -3.77
C LEU A 34 -1.95 -5.39 -4.40
N GLY A 35 -1.75 -5.86 -5.63
CA GLY A 35 -0.53 -5.66 -6.40
C GLY A 35 -0.25 -4.18 -6.66
N GLY A 36 -1.28 -3.40 -7.02
CA GLY A 36 -1.19 -1.95 -7.19
C GLY A 36 -0.84 -1.23 -5.89
N CYS A 37 -1.43 -1.63 -4.76
CA CYS A 37 -1.09 -1.12 -3.44
C CYS A 37 0.39 -1.40 -3.10
N ILE A 38 0.83 -2.64 -3.27
CA ILE A 38 2.22 -3.04 -3.01
C ILE A 38 3.17 -2.27 -3.94
N TRP A 39 2.82 -2.16 -5.22
CA TRP A 39 3.63 -1.43 -6.21
C TRP A 39 3.82 0.04 -5.84
N MET A 40 2.76 0.73 -5.40
CA MET A 40 2.86 2.11 -4.93
C MET A 40 3.75 2.26 -3.70
N ILE A 41 3.66 1.34 -2.74
CA ILE A 41 4.55 1.33 -1.56
C ILE A 41 6.00 1.10 -1.98
N VAL A 42 6.25 0.13 -2.85
CA VAL A 42 7.59 -0.21 -3.37
C VAL A 42 8.19 0.96 -4.15
N LEU A 43 7.39 1.67 -4.95
CA LEU A 43 7.84 2.90 -5.60
C LEU A 43 8.18 3.99 -4.58
N GLY A 44 7.38 4.19 -3.53
CA GLY A 44 7.67 5.17 -2.49
C GLY A 44 8.96 4.87 -1.71
N VAL A 45 9.23 3.59 -1.41
CA VAL A 45 10.46 3.18 -0.71
C VAL A 45 11.69 3.25 -1.61
N GLN A 46 11.58 2.88 -2.89
CA GLN A 46 12.70 2.96 -3.83
C GLN A 46 13.04 4.41 -4.21
N ASN A 47 12.03 5.27 -4.33
CA ASN A 47 12.21 6.71 -4.45
C ASN A 47 12.24 7.34 -3.06
N ALA A 48 13.02 6.76 -2.13
CA ALA A 48 13.32 7.39 -0.85
C ALA A 48 13.77 8.80 -1.14
N ASP A 49 12.90 9.77 -0.77
CA ASP A 49 12.99 11.20 -1.04
C ASP A 49 14.33 11.56 -1.64
N GLU A 50 14.40 11.69 -2.98
CA GLU A 50 15.48 12.43 -3.64
C GLU A 50 15.63 13.68 -2.80
N ALA A 51 16.71 13.78 -2.03
CA ALA A 51 16.79 14.71 -0.92
C ALA A 51 16.53 16.08 -1.51
N VAL A 52 15.29 16.56 -1.38
CA VAL A 52 14.88 17.82 -2.00
C VAL A 52 15.93 18.77 -1.47
N PRO A 53 16.74 19.41 -2.34
CA PRO A 53 17.75 20.34 -1.91
C PRO A 53 16.98 21.47 -1.26
N THR A 54 16.72 21.27 0.03
CA THR A 54 16.16 22.20 0.97
C THR A 54 17.33 23.13 1.19
N GLY A 55 17.51 24.02 0.22
CA GLY A 55 18.57 25.00 0.22
C GLY A 55 18.37 25.87 1.45
N GLU A 56 19.02 25.50 2.55
CA GLU A 56 19.38 26.30 3.72
C GLU A 56 18.24 27.05 4.46
N ARG A 57 17.01 27.06 3.95
CA ARG A 57 15.89 27.88 4.39
C ARG A 57 14.56 27.23 4.04
N VAL A 58 14.03 26.40 4.92
CA VAL A 58 12.61 26.02 4.89
C VAL A 58 11.85 27.10 5.66
N PHE A 59 10.88 27.76 5.02
CA PHE A 59 10.07 28.84 5.64
C PHE A 59 10.84 30.04 6.21
N LYS A 60 11.94 30.49 5.58
CA LYS A 60 12.77 31.62 6.07
C LYS A 60 13.34 31.43 7.49
N VAL A 61 13.20 30.25 8.10
CA VAL A 61 13.77 29.95 9.41
C VAL A 61 15.08 29.19 9.20
N PRO A 62 16.23 29.76 9.60
CA PRO A 62 17.49 29.04 9.60
C PRO A 62 17.40 27.83 10.54
N THR A 63 17.65 26.64 10.03
CA THR A 63 17.70 25.39 10.82
C THR A 63 19.10 25.05 11.31
N ALA A 64 20.13 25.75 10.82
CA ALA A 64 21.49 25.63 11.30
C ALA A 64 21.68 26.48 12.56
N GLN A 65 21.93 25.83 13.69
CA GLN A 65 22.42 26.51 14.89
C GLN A 65 23.86 26.98 14.62
N PRO A 66 24.18 28.28 14.72
CA PRO A 66 25.54 28.75 14.60
C PRO A 66 26.43 28.04 15.63
N PRO A 67 27.64 27.59 15.26
CA PRO A 67 28.56 26.98 16.22
C PRO A 67 28.78 27.96 17.38
N PRO A 68 28.77 27.48 18.65
CA PRO A 68 29.00 28.34 19.80
C PRO A 68 30.32 29.05 19.58
N ALA A 69 30.28 30.38 19.57
CA ALA A 69 31.46 31.22 19.47
C ALA A 69 32.46 30.71 20.51
N GLN A 70 33.54 30.10 20.05
CA GLN A 70 34.61 29.64 20.91
C GLN A 70 35.11 30.89 21.62
N ALA A 71 34.74 31.02 22.89
CA ALA A 71 35.17 32.09 23.75
C ALA A 71 36.69 31.96 23.87
N THR A 72 37.41 32.75 23.08
CA THR A 72 38.86 32.92 23.18
C THR A 72 39.14 33.46 24.58
N PRO A 73 39.70 32.67 25.51
CA PRO A 73 40.11 33.19 26.81
C PRO A 73 41.32 34.08 26.57
N ARG A 74 41.25 35.32 27.04
CA ARG A 74 42.32 36.32 26.93
C ARG A 74 43.35 36.15 28.04
#